data_AF-H0G1A4-F1
#
_entry.id   AF-H0G1A4-F1
#
_cell.length_a   1.000
_cell.length_b   1.000
_cell.length_c   1.000
_cell.angle_alpha   90.00
_cell.angle_beta   90.00
_cell.angle_gamma   90.00
#
_symmetry.space_group_name_H-M   'P 1'
#
loop_
_entity.id
_entity.type
_entity.pdbx_description
1 polymer ?
#
loop_
_entity_poly.entity_id
_entity_poly.type
_entity_poly.pdbx_seq_one_letter_code
_entity_poly.pdbx_strand_id
1 'polypeptide(L)'
;MGRSSEWLSPKIHRLDTGALSWDAFFQELLRKCSTPNGVLGSKIFPNQLFVTHEVYGRDFIQHCLAMHDVALVFLRRRDTLRQAISYARARQTRSFAAHVEGRANPQYDFEQIARCFFYIRDSYAFWQSYLELTGVEFAEFVYEELAADPIPFVSHLAEHLQVPLPAELQTSMAVQRDDLTEEWIARFHEDRRSANLLEAYDRREHIPGKLKNFVKLGTRSLRPRYPFAF
;
A
#
# COMPACT_ATOMS: atom_id res chain seq x y z
N MET A 1 -17.33 -10.46 6.22
CA MET A 1 -16.41 -9.35 5.88
C MET A 1 -16.22 -9.33 4.37
N GLY A 2 -16.09 -8.16 3.74
CA GLY A 2 -15.95 -8.02 2.29
C GLY A 2 -14.63 -8.60 1.77
N ARG A 3 -14.44 -8.65 0.45
CA ARG A 3 -13.24 -9.22 -0.16
C ARG A 3 -12.09 -8.23 -0.12
N SER A 4 -11.36 -8.15 0.99
CA SER A 4 -10.25 -7.20 1.15
C SER A 4 -9.05 -7.53 0.22
N SER A 5 -8.91 -6.78 -0.88
CA SER A 5 -7.72 -6.79 -1.76
C SER A 5 -7.37 -5.37 -2.21
N GLU A 6 -6.23 -5.20 -2.89
CA GLU A 6 -5.81 -3.94 -3.50
C GLU A 6 -6.57 -3.66 -4.80
N TRP A 7 -7.89 -3.49 -4.71
CA TRP A 7 -8.75 -3.41 -5.90
C TRP A 7 -8.49 -2.20 -6.79
N LEU A 8 -7.79 -1.17 -6.32
CA LEU A 8 -7.34 -0.04 -7.13
C LEU A 8 -6.01 -0.32 -7.87
N SER A 9 -5.37 -1.46 -7.61
CA SER A 9 -4.16 -1.87 -8.31
C SER A 9 -4.49 -2.50 -9.67
N PRO A 10 -3.95 -1.97 -10.80
CA PRO A 10 -4.17 -2.55 -12.13
C PRO A 10 -3.81 -4.03 -12.23
N LYS A 11 -2.80 -4.46 -11.46
CA LYS A 11 -2.38 -5.87 -11.39
C LYS A 11 -3.45 -6.79 -10.80
N ILE A 12 -4.31 -6.24 -9.94
CA ILE A 12 -5.34 -6.98 -9.20
C ILE A 12 -6.69 -6.90 -9.92
N HIS A 13 -7.16 -5.70 -10.27
CA HIS A 13 -8.50 -5.56 -10.86
C HIS A 13 -8.56 -5.98 -12.34
N ARG A 14 -7.44 -5.85 -13.08
CA ARG A 14 -7.30 -6.21 -14.51
C ARG A 14 -8.35 -5.56 -15.43
N LEU A 15 -8.70 -4.32 -15.12
CA LEU A 15 -9.64 -3.52 -15.91
C LEU A 15 -8.86 -2.54 -16.78
N ASP A 16 -9.37 -2.24 -17.97
CA ASP A 16 -8.85 -1.17 -18.80
C ASP A 16 -9.41 0.17 -18.32
N THR A 17 -8.67 0.84 -17.45
CA THR A 17 -9.10 2.11 -16.86
C THR A 17 -9.15 3.26 -17.86
N GLY A 18 -8.46 3.15 -19.01
CA GLY A 18 -8.51 4.16 -20.07
C GLY A 18 -9.77 4.06 -20.93
N ALA A 19 -10.43 2.89 -20.95
CA ALA A 19 -11.63 2.64 -21.74
C ALA A 19 -12.93 2.80 -20.94
N LEU A 20 -12.89 2.62 -19.62
CA LEU A 20 -14.07 2.69 -18.76
C LEU A 20 -14.35 4.12 -18.30
N SER A 21 -15.63 4.52 -18.24
CA SER A 21 -16.04 5.68 -17.47
C SER A 21 -15.86 5.44 -15.98
N TRP A 22 -15.85 6.52 -15.17
CA TRP A 22 -15.81 6.42 -13.71
C TRP A 22 -16.88 5.48 -13.17
N ASP A 23 -18.13 5.65 -13.59
CA ASP A 23 -19.26 4.87 -13.06
C ASP A 23 -19.11 3.38 -13.40
N ALA A 24 -18.70 3.06 -14.64
CA ALA A 24 -18.48 1.67 -15.05
C ALA A 24 -17.31 1.03 -14.29
N PHE A 25 -16.22 1.78 -14.10
CA PHE A 25 -15.08 1.35 -13.30
C PHE A 25 -15.47 1.10 -11.84
N PHE A 26 -16.16 2.06 -11.22
CA PHE A 26 -16.59 1.98 -9.82
C PHE A 26 -17.55 0.81 -9.59
N GLN A 27 -18.54 0.61 -10.47
CA GLN A 27 -19.45 -0.53 -10.37
C GLN A 27 -18.74 -1.88 -10.47
N GLU A 28 -17.77 -2.01 -11.38
CA GLU A 28 -17.00 -3.25 -11.51
C GLU A 28 -16.07 -3.47 -10.31
N LEU A 29 -15.55 -2.40 -9.69
CA LEU A 29 -14.83 -2.51 -8.43
C LEU A 29 -15.73 -2.97 -7.30
N LEU A 30 -16.92 -2.37 -7.12
CA LEU A 30 -17.91 -2.78 -6.12
C LEU A 30 -18.22 -4.27 -6.26
N ARG A 31 -18.45 -4.74 -7.49
CA ARG A 31 -18.71 -6.16 -7.76
C ARG A 31 -17.56 -7.08 -7.34
N LYS A 32 -16.30 -6.64 -7.49
CA LYS A 32 -15.12 -7.42 -7.10
C LYS A 32 -14.88 -7.43 -5.59
N CYS A 33 -15.12 -6.30 -4.91
CA CYS A 33 -14.84 -6.15 -3.49
C CYS A 33 -15.99 -6.57 -2.56
N SER A 34 -17.20 -6.74 -3.11
CA SER A 34 -18.38 -7.24 -2.39
C SER A 34 -18.37 -8.73 -2.08
N THR A 35 -18.96 -9.08 -0.95
CA THR A 35 -19.48 -10.43 -0.65
C THR A 35 -21.02 -10.49 -0.81
N PRO A 36 -21.65 -11.68 -0.89
CA PRO A 36 -23.10 -11.81 -1.10
C PRO A 36 -23.98 -11.10 -0.06
N ASN A 37 -23.45 -10.85 1.14
CA ASN A 37 -24.13 -10.11 2.20
C ASN A 37 -24.02 -8.58 2.06
N GLY A 38 -23.60 -8.06 0.90
CA GLY A 38 -23.52 -6.63 0.62
C GLY A 38 -22.32 -5.89 1.22
N VAL A 39 -21.45 -6.59 1.95
CA VAL A 39 -20.26 -5.98 2.56
C VAL A 39 -19.12 -5.84 1.55
N LEU A 40 -18.54 -4.65 1.49
CA LEU A 40 -17.40 -4.28 0.66
C LEU A 40 -16.10 -4.33 1.49
N GLY A 41 -14.96 -4.57 0.84
CA GLY A 41 -13.65 -4.50 1.51
C GLY A 41 -12.52 -4.17 0.54
N SER A 42 -11.67 -3.20 0.90
CA SER A 42 -10.56 -2.78 0.04
C SER A 42 -9.34 -2.38 0.87
N LYS A 43 -8.15 -2.64 0.34
CA LYS A 43 -6.87 -2.12 0.84
C LYS A 43 -6.37 -1.08 -0.15
N ILE A 44 -5.97 0.08 0.35
CA ILE A 44 -5.57 1.21 -0.49
C ILE A 44 -4.18 1.70 -0.04
N PHE A 45 -3.29 1.89 -1.01
CA PHE A 45 -2.00 2.55 -0.83
C PHE A 45 -2.03 3.94 -1.50
N PRO A 46 -1.22 4.92 -1.06
CA PRO A 46 -1.33 6.30 -1.56
C PRO A 46 -1.21 6.39 -3.07
N ASN A 47 -0.27 5.65 -3.66
CA ASN A 47 -0.08 5.59 -5.12
C ASN A 47 -1.35 5.21 -5.87
N GLN A 48 -2.17 4.32 -5.31
CA GLN A 48 -3.41 3.88 -5.94
C GLN A 48 -4.44 5.01 -5.95
N LEU A 49 -4.57 5.75 -4.84
CA LEU A 49 -5.46 6.91 -4.76
C LEU A 49 -5.06 7.98 -5.77
N PHE A 50 -3.76 8.26 -5.89
CA PHE A 50 -3.24 9.22 -6.86
C PHE A 50 -3.46 8.79 -8.31
N VAL A 51 -3.20 7.52 -8.65
CA VAL A 51 -3.43 6.99 -10.01
C VAL A 51 -4.91 7.05 -10.37
N THR A 52 -5.81 6.66 -9.45
CA THR A 52 -7.25 6.76 -9.67
C THR A 52 -7.68 8.22 -9.87
N HIS A 53 -7.13 9.15 -9.09
CA HIS A 53 -7.38 10.58 -9.26
C HIS A 53 -6.86 11.11 -10.60
N GLU A 54 -5.68 10.69 -11.06
CA GLU A 54 -5.15 11.10 -12.37
C GLU A 54 -6.06 10.64 -13.53
N VAL A 55 -6.54 9.40 -13.46
CA VAL A 55 -7.34 8.81 -14.54
C VAL A 55 -8.76 9.37 -14.55
N TYR A 56 -9.39 9.51 -13.38
CA TYR A 56 -10.82 9.81 -13.29
C TYR A 56 -11.16 11.19 -12.73
N GLY A 57 -10.17 11.93 -12.21
CA GLY A 57 -10.41 13.20 -11.51
C GLY A 57 -11.21 13.03 -10.21
N ARG A 58 -11.13 11.86 -9.58
CA ARG A 58 -11.90 11.49 -8.39
C ARG A 58 -11.00 11.02 -7.26
N ASP A 59 -11.30 11.49 -6.06
CA ASP A 59 -10.83 10.86 -4.83
C ASP A 59 -11.73 9.66 -4.52
N PHE A 60 -11.17 8.45 -4.60
CA PHE A 60 -11.91 7.22 -4.39
C PHE A 60 -12.44 7.10 -2.96
N ILE A 61 -11.67 7.51 -1.95
CA ILE A 61 -12.07 7.38 -0.54
C ILE A 61 -13.22 8.32 -0.25
N GLN A 62 -13.11 9.59 -0.67
CA GLN A 62 -14.19 10.57 -0.51
C GLN A 62 -15.45 10.17 -1.27
N HIS A 63 -15.31 9.58 -2.45
CA HIS A 63 -16.46 9.06 -3.18
C HIS A 63 -17.15 7.91 -2.43
N CYS A 64 -16.40 6.97 -1.86
CA CYS A 64 -16.97 5.89 -1.05
C CYS A 64 -17.69 6.45 0.18
N LEU A 65 -17.09 7.39 0.90
CA LEU A 65 -17.70 8.03 2.08
C LEU A 65 -19.00 8.77 1.74
N ALA A 66 -19.11 9.35 0.54
CA ALA A 66 -20.32 10.04 0.11
C ALA A 66 -21.46 9.09 -0.28
N MET A 67 -21.14 7.84 -0.65
CA MET A 67 -22.10 6.89 -1.25
C MET A 67 -22.47 5.73 -0.32
N HIS A 68 -21.65 5.46 0.69
CA HIS A 68 -21.74 4.26 1.53
C HIS A 68 -21.43 4.58 2.99
N ASP A 69 -21.89 3.72 3.88
CA ASP A 69 -21.41 3.67 5.26
C ASP A 69 -20.05 2.96 5.30
N VAL A 70 -19.00 3.64 5.75
CA VAL A 70 -17.61 3.20 5.59
C VAL A 70 -16.83 3.35 6.89
N ALA A 71 -16.31 2.24 7.40
CA ALA A 71 -15.23 2.25 8.38
C ALA A 71 -13.88 2.43 7.69
N LEU A 72 -13.19 3.52 8.02
CA LEU A 72 -11.79 3.72 7.65
C LEU A 72 -10.87 3.15 8.72
N VAL A 73 -9.91 2.34 8.28
CA VAL A 73 -8.87 1.79 9.15
C VAL A 73 -7.49 2.20 8.65
N PHE A 74 -6.74 2.89 9.51
CA PHE A 74 -5.34 3.18 9.30
C PHE A 74 -4.46 2.12 9.98
N LEU A 75 -3.85 1.25 9.17
CA LEU A 75 -2.93 0.23 9.66
C LEU A 75 -1.48 0.68 9.46
N ARG A 76 -0.71 0.78 10.55
CA ARG A 76 0.72 1.08 10.51
C ARG A 76 1.56 0.01 11.19
N ARG A 77 2.86 0.01 10.89
CA ARG A 77 3.85 -0.87 11.51
C ARG A 77 4.90 -0.02 12.22
N ARG A 78 5.20 -0.33 13.48
CA ARG A 78 6.18 0.44 14.28
C ARG A 78 7.60 0.23 13.78
N ASP A 79 7.96 -1.02 13.47
CA ASP A 79 9.28 -1.33 12.93
C ASP A 79 9.35 -1.09 11.41
N THR A 80 9.59 0.17 11.05
CA THR A 80 9.69 0.58 9.65
C THR A 80 10.89 -0.04 8.93
N LEU A 81 11.99 -0.33 9.62
CA LEU A 81 13.17 -0.93 8.98
C LEU A 81 12.88 -2.37 8.57
N ARG A 82 12.28 -3.18 9.44
CA ARG A 82 11.80 -4.52 9.07
C ARG A 82 10.78 -4.47 7.95
N GLN A 83 9.90 -3.49 7.97
CA GLN A 83 8.93 -3.32 6.89
C GLN A 83 9.62 -3.01 5.56
N ALA A 84 10.62 -2.12 5.57
CA ALA A 84 11.39 -1.76 4.39
C ALA A 84 12.16 -2.96 3.83
N ILE A 85 12.80 -3.77 4.69
CA ILE A 85 13.46 -5.01 4.30
C ILE A 85 12.46 -6.01 3.70
N SER A 86 11.33 -6.24 4.37
CA SER A 86 10.27 -7.11 3.87
C SER A 86 9.75 -6.65 2.51
N TYR A 87 9.56 -5.34 2.32
CA TYR A 87 9.12 -4.75 1.06
C TYR A 87 10.19 -4.86 -0.05
N ALA A 88 11.46 -4.60 0.26
CA ALA A 88 12.57 -4.77 -0.68
C ALA A 88 12.66 -6.22 -1.17
N ARG A 89 12.60 -7.18 -0.26
CA ARG A 89 12.57 -8.62 -0.57
C ARG A 89 11.39 -8.97 -1.47
N ALA A 90 10.18 -8.54 -1.10
CA ALA A 90 8.97 -8.78 -1.88
C ALA A 90 9.06 -8.24 -3.31
N ARG A 91 9.69 -7.08 -3.50
CA ARG A 91 9.93 -6.50 -4.84
C ARG A 91 10.89 -7.33 -5.68
N GLN A 92 11.97 -7.85 -5.08
CA GLN A 92 12.94 -8.69 -5.79
C GLN A 92 12.34 -10.04 -6.19
N THR A 93 11.62 -10.69 -5.27
CA THR A 93 11.06 -12.03 -5.48
C THR A 93 9.72 -12.03 -6.21
N ARG A 94 9.11 -10.84 -6.38
CA ARG A 94 7.71 -10.64 -6.81
C ARG A 94 6.69 -11.34 -5.92
N SER A 95 7.05 -11.62 -4.67
CA SER A 95 6.21 -12.27 -3.68
C SER A 95 5.84 -11.27 -2.58
N PHE A 96 4.63 -10.73 -2.65
CA PHE A 96 4.09 -9.76 -1.68
C PHE A 96 3.21 -10.40 -0.60
N ALA A 97 2.99 -11.72 -0.68
CA ALA A 97 2.24 -12.51 0.28
C ALA A 97 2.93 -13.88 0.46
N ALA A 98 2.87 -14.44 1.67
CA ALA A 98 3.52 -15.73 2.02
C ALA A 98 3.14 -16.91 1.09
N HIS A 99 2.02 -16.79 0.36
CA HIS A 99 1.48 -17.79 -0.56
C HIS A 99 1.99 -17.69 -2.01
N VAL A 100 2.96 -16.81 -2.30
CA VAL A 100 3.56 -16.70 -3.64
C VAL A 100 4.99 -17.25 -3.58
N GLU A 101 5.22 -18.42 -4.19
CA GLU A 101 6.57 -18.98 -4.33
C GLU A 101 7.49 -17.99 -5.05
N GLY A 102 8.44 -17.42 -4.31
CA GLY A 102 9.43 -16.48 -4.84
C GLY A 102 10.38 -17.18 -5.80
N ARG A 103 10.61 -16.59 -6.98
CA ARG A 103 11.46 -17.16 -8.04
C ARG A 103 12.96 -16.89 -7.89
N ALA A 104 13.36 -16.12 -6.87
CA ALA A 104 14.75 -15.68 -6.69
C ALA A 104 15.11 -15.59 -5.20
N ASN A 105 16.37 -15.88 -4.86
CA ASN A 105 16.90 -15.61 -3.53
C ASN A 105 17.08 -14.09 -3.37
N PRO A 106 16.42 -13.44 -2.39
CA PRO A 106 16.56 -12.01 -2.20
C PRO A 106 18.01 -11.67 -1.80
N GLN A 107 18.55 -10.60 -2.36
CA GLN A 107 19.89 -10.10 -2.10
C GLN A 107 19.83 -8.77 -1.34
N TYR A 108 20.73 -8.62 -0.37
CA TYR A 108 20.85 -7.39 0.38
C TYR A 108 21.29 -6.24 -0.54
N ASP A 109 20.57 -5.13 -0.49
CA ASP A 109 20.85 -3.89 -1.22
C ASP A 109 20.52 -2.70 -0.30
N PHE A 110 21.55 -2.02 0.18
CA PHE A 110 21.43 -0.90 1.11
C PHE A 110 20.55 0.23 0.56
N GLU A 111 20.80 0.66 -0.68
CA GLU A 111 20.08 1.77 -1.30
C GLU A 111 18.63 1.42 -1.56
N GLN A 112 18.35 0.18 -1.97
CA GLN A 112 16.98 -0.28 -2.16
C GLN A 112 16.22 -0.31 -0.83
N ILE A 113 16.82 -0.81 0.25
CA ILE A 113 16.20 -0.82 1.58
C ILE A 113 15.94 0.62 2.06
N ALA A 114 16.92 1.51 1.91
CA ALA A 114 16.78 2.93 2.28
C ALA A 114 15.66 3.62 1.47
N ARG A 115 15.57 3.39 0.15
CA ARG A 115 14.46 3.84 -0.70
C ARG A 115 13.11 3.35 -0.18
N CYS A 116 13.02 2.05 0.13
CA CYS A 116 11.80 1.45 0.70
C CYS A 116 11.43 2.08 2.05
N PHE A 117 12.42 2.38 2.89
CA PHE A 117 12.20 3.04 4.18
C PHE A 117 11.59 4.43 4.01
N PHE A 118 12.18 5.27 3.15
CA PHE A 118 11.64 6.61 2.87
C PHE A 118 10.23 6.54 2.32
N TYR A 119 9.99 5.67 1.34
CA TYR A 119 8.66 5.44 0.78
C TYR A 119 7.60 5.12 1.82
N ILE A 120 7.90 4.18 2.72
CA ILE A 120 6.96 3.75 3.76
C ILE A 120 6.70 4.91 4.73
N ARG A 121 7.73 5.67 5.12
CA ARG A 121 7.57 6.84 5.98
C ARG A 121 6.74 7.93 5.32
N ASP A 122 7.00 8.22 4.05
CA ASP A 122 6.22 9.18 3.26
C ASP A 122 4.76 8.73 3.15
N SER A 123 4.52 7.42 2.99
CA SER A 123 3.18 6.84 2.87
C SER A 123 2.40 7.01 4.18
N TYR A 124 3.05 6.77 5.32
CA TYR A 124 2.45 7.02 6.63
C TYR A 124 2.18 8.50 6.88
N ALA A 125 3.14 9.38 6.55
CA ALA A 125 2.95 10.82 6.70
C ALA A 125 1.79 11.33 5.82
N PHE A 126 1.69 10.84 4.59
CA PHE A 126 0.55 11.15 3.71
C PHE A 126 -0.77 10.68 4.30
N TRP A 127 -0.88 9.42 4.72
CA TRP A 127 -2.15 8.90 5.25
C TRP A 127 -2.60 9.63 6.49
N GLN A 128 -1.69 9.85 7.43
CA GLN A 128 -1.99 10.59 8.64
C GLN A 128 -2.48 12.01 8.32
N SER A 129 -1.73 12.74 7.48
CA SER A 129 -2.12 14.10 7.08
C SER A 129 -3.46 14.11 6.32
N TYR A 130 -3.66 13.16 5.41
CA TYR A 130 -4.87 13.06 4.60
C TYR A 130 -6.10 12.81 5.48
N LEU A 131 -6.04 11.82 6.38
CA LEU A 131 -7.14 11.47 7.27
C LEU A 131 -7.45 12.60 8.28
N GLU A 132 -6.43 13.24 8.84
CA GLU A 132 -6.61 14.39 9.73
C GLU A 132 -7.26 15.58 9.02
N LEU A 133 -6.84 15.86 7.77
CA LEU A 133 -7.38 16.97 6.99
C LEU A 133 -8.80 16.70 6.43
N THR A 134 -9.17 15.44 6.19
CA THR A 134 -10.55 15.12 5.78
C THR A 134 -11.54 15.26 6.93
N GLY A 135 -11.07 15.19 8.19
CA GLY A 135 -11.90 15.25 9.39
C GLY A 135 -12.82 14.04 9.56
N VAL A 136 -12.57 12.96 8.82
CA VAL A 136 -13.37 11.74 8.85
C VAL A 136 -12.90 10.86 10.01
N GLU A 137 -13.83 10.22 10.71
CA GLU A 137 -13.49 9.26 11.75
C GLU A 137 -12.77 8.03 11.14
N PHE A 138 -11.64 7.66 11.75
CA PHE A 138 -10.90 6.46 11.38
C PHE A 138 -10.36 5.77 12.62
N ALA A 139 -10.25 4.44 12.57
CA ALA A 139 -9.59 3.66 13.61
C ALA A 139 -8.14 3.41 13.23
N GLU A 140 -7.22 3.63 14.17
CA GLU A 140 -5.81 3.31 14.01
C GLU A 140 -5.48 1.96 14.64
N PHE A 141 -4.77 1.11 13.90
CA PHE A 141 -4.23 -0.14 14.40
C PHE A 141 -2.74 -0.25 14.12
N VAL A 142 -2.03 -0.92 15.03
CA VAL A 142 -0.62 -1.23 14.89
C VAL A 142 -0.46 -2.71 14.54
N TYR A 143 0.29 -2.99 13.48
CA TYR A 143 0.55 -4.35 12.99
C TYR A 143 1.10 -5.28 14.08
N GLU A 144 2.04 -4.82 14.90
CA GLU A 144 2.62 -5.64 15.96
C GLU A 144 1.60 -6.04 17.04
N GLU A 145 0.61 -5.19 17.32
CA GLU A 145 -0.48 -5.48 18.26
C GLU A 145 -1.50 -6.39 17.61
N LEU A 146 -1.90 -6.06 16.38
CA LEU A 146 -2.81 -6.86 15.56
C LEU A 146 -2.30 -8.29 15.35
N ALA A 147 -0.99 -8.46 15.17
CA ALA A 147 -0.37 -9.77 14.97
C ALA A 147 -0.27 -10.58 16.27
N ALA A 148 -0.20 -9.90 17.42
CA ALA A 148 -0.20 -10.55 18.73
C ALA A 148 -1.62 -10.94 19.17
N ASP A 149 -2.58 -10.04 18.94
CA ASP A 149 -4.00 -10.26 19.19
C ASP A 149 -4.86 -9.59 18.10
N PRO A 150 -5.45 -10.38 17.18
CA PRO A 150 -6.32 -9.83 16.14
C PRO A 150 -7.74 -9.49 16.63
N ILE A 151 -8.14 -9.89 17.83
CA ILE A 151 -9.52 -9.74 18.32
C ILE A 151 -10.00 -8.29 18.32
N PRO A 152 -9.24 -7.28 18.80
CA PRO A 152 -9.70 -5.88 18.79
C PRO A 152 -10.02 -5.36 17.39
N PHE A 153 -9.18 -5.71 16.41
CA PHE A 153 -9.39 -5.30 15.01
C PHE A 153 -10.60 -5.99 14.38
N VAL A 154 -10.73 -7.31 14.56
CA VAL A 154 -11.86 -8.07 14.02
C VAL A 154 -13.16 -7.60 14.68
N SER A 155 -13.15 -7.33 15.97
CA SER A 155 -14.32 -6.83 16.72
C SER A 155 -14.75 -5.46 16.23
N HIS A 156 -13.81 -4.52 16.07
CA HIS A 156 -14.11 -3.20 15.50
C HIS A 156 -14.77 -3.31 14.11
N LEU A 157 -14.24 -4.16 13.23
CA LEU A 157 -14.85 -4.39 11.91
C LEU A 157 -16.20 -5.09 12.00
N ALA A 158 -16.35 -6.09 12.87
CA ALA A 158 -17.58 -6.85 13.02
C ALA A 158 -18.72 -5.98 13.57
N GLU A 159 -18.42 -5.12 14.54
CA GLU A 159 -19.35 -4.15 15.12
C GLU A 159 -19.83 -3.15 14.06
N HIS A 160 -18.92 -2.51 13.33
CA HIS A 160 -19.29 -1.57 12.28
C HIS A 160 -20.12 -2.25 11.17
N LEU A 161 -19.71 -3.44 10.75
CA LEU A 161 -20.39 -4.19 9.69
C LEU A 161 -21.68 -4.90 10.17
N GLN A 162 -22.00 -4.85 11.46
CA GLN A 162 -23.13 -5.55 12.08
C GLN A 162 -23.16 -7.05 11.75
N VAL A 163 -21.98 -7.69 11.74
CA VAL A 163 -21.83 -9.13 11.50
C VAL A 163 -21.34 -9.83 12.77
N PRO A 164 -21.71 -11.10 12.99
CA PRO A 164 -21.19 -11.85 14.13
C PRO A 164 -19.68 -12.01 14.02
N LEU A 165 -19.01 -11.97 15.18
CA LEU A 165 -17.63 -12.41 15.29
C LEU A 165 -17.51 -13.88 14.87
N PRO A 166 -16.49 -14.25 14.09
CA PRO A 166 -16.24 -15.66 13.81
C PRO A 166 -15.87 -16.40 15.11
N ALA A 167 -16.37 -17.63 15.24
CA ALA A 167 -16.10 -18.47 16.42
C ALA A 167 -14.60 -18.78 16.59
N GLU A 168 -13.85 -18.85 15.48
CA GLU A 168 -12.40 -19.02 15.48
C GLU A 168 -11.75 -18.06 14.48
N LEU A 169 -10.66 -17.42 14.91
CA LEU A 169 -9.81 -16.63 14.04
C LEU A 169 -8.71 -17.50 13.46
N GLN A 170 -8.82 -17.76 12.16
CA GLN A 170 -7.82 -18.50 11.41
C GLN A 170 -6.87 -17.51 10.71
N THR A 171 -5.60 -17.51 11.09
CA THR A 171 -4.54 -16.78 10.36
C THR A 171 -3.68 -17.75 9.57
N SER A 172 -3.59 -17.53 8.26
CA SER A 172 -2.65 -18.27 7.40
C SER A 172 -1.24 -17.66 7.40
N MET A 173 -1.02 -16.57 8.14
CA MET A 173 0.25 -15.85 8.18
C MET A 173 1.02 -16.26 9.43
N ALA A 174 1.95 -17.20 9.28
CA ALA A 174 2.96 -17.43 10.31
C ALA A 174 3.85 -16.18 10.41
N VAL A 175 4.00 -15.62 11.62
CA VAL A 175 5.03 -14.62 11.91
C VAL A 175 6.38 -15.34 11.86
N GLN A 176 6.96 -15.46 10.67
CA GLN A 176 8.31 -15.97 10.52
C GLN A 176 9.28 -14.88 11.00
N ARG A 177 9.84 -15.06 12.19
CA ARG A 177 11.12 -14.45 12.52
C ARG A 177 12.14 -15.09 11.59
N ASP A 178 12.65 -14.30 10.67
CA ASP A 178 13.50 -14.77 9.60
C ASP A 178 14.92 -14.30 9.89
N ASP A 179 15.84 -15.23 10.13
CA ASP A 179 17.25 -14.97 10.42
C ASP A 179 17.89 -14.07 9.33
N LEU A 180 17.42 -14.16 8.08
CA LEU A 180 17.85 -13.29 6.99
C LEU A 180 17.47 -11.82 7.23
N THR A 181 16.31 -11.57 7.84
CA THR A 181 15.89 -10.20 8.19
C THR A 181 16.78 -9.62 9.28
N GLU A 182 17.16 -10.42 10.28
CA GLU A 182 18.10 -9.97 11.32
C GLU A 182 19.47 -9.67 10.73
N GLU A 183 19.97 -10.53 9.84
CA GLU A 183 21.24 -10.30 9.12
C GLU A 183 21.20 -8.97 8.37
N TRP A 184 20.12 -8.71 7.62
CA TRP A 184 19.99 -7.49 6.83
C TRP A 184 19.86 -6.23 7.71
N ILE A 185 19.22 -6.32 8.88
CA ILE A 185 19.18 -5.22 9.86
C ILE A 185 20.59 -4.90 10.35
N ALA A 186 21.36 -5.92 10.74
CA ALA A 186 22.73 -5.74 11.22
C ALA A 186 23.61 -5.09 10.14
N ARG A 187 23.55 -5.59 8.90
CA ARG A 187 24.27 -5.03 7.75
C ARG A 187 23.85 -3.59 7.44
N PHE A 188 22.55 -3.30 7.44
CA PHE A 188 22.03 -1.96 7.20
C PHE A 188 22.52 -0.96 8.26
N HIS A 189 22.61 -1.38 9.53
CA HIS A 189 23.13 -0.54 10.59
C HIS A 189 24.62 -0.25 10.50
N GLU A 190 25.40 -1.15 9.92
CA GLU A 190 26.82 -0.92 9.63
C GLU A 190 26.96 0.03 8.43
N ASP A 191 26.35 -0.31 7.29
CA ASP A 191 26.50 0.45 6.04
C ASP A 191 26.01 1.90 6.17
N ARG A 192 24.93 2.15 6.94
CA ARG A 192 24.39 3.51 7.11
C ARG A 192 25.36 4.49 7.77
N ARG A 193 26.43 4.00 8.44
CA ARG A 193 27.42 4.87 9.10
C ARG A 193 28.32 5.57 8.09
N SER A 194 28.55 4.96 6.94
CA SER A 194 29.43 5.47 5.87
C SER A 194 28.71 5.78 4.57
N ALA A 195 27.44 5.40 4.42
CA ALA A 195 26.68 5.58 3.19
C ALA A 195 26.17 7.03 2.97
N ASN A 196 26.03 7.41 1.70
CA ASN A 196 25.38 8.65 1.30
C ASN A 196 23.85 8.47 1.24
N LEU A 197 23.17 8.70 2.37
CA LEU A 197 21.70 8.55 2.45
C LEU A 197 20.94 9.48 1.50
N LEU A 198 21.54 10.60 1.07
CA LEU A 198 20.89 11.52 0.15
C LEU A 198 20.70 10.91 -1.24
N GLU A 199 21.61 10.04 -1.69
CA GLU A 199 21.45 9.30 -2.95
C GLU A 199 20.27 8.34 -2.87
N ALA A 200 20.10 7.64 -1.75
CA ALA A 200 18.96 6.77 -1.53
C ALA A 200 17.63 7.53 -1.37
N TYR A 201 17.66 8.78 -0.89
CA TYR A 201 16.48 9.65 -0.87
C TYR A 201 16.24 10.33 -2.23
N ASP A 202 17.23 10.38 -3.13
CA ASP A 202 17.19 11.23 -4.31
C ASP A 202 16.09 10.81 -5.29
N ARG A 203 14.95 11.48 -5.19
CA ARG A 203 13.80 11.29 -6.08
C ARG A 203 14.08 11.75 -7.52
N ARG A 204 15.26 12.33 -7.80
CA ARG A 204 15.69 12.75 -9.15
C ARG A 204 16.22 11.61 -10.00
N GLU A 205 16.57 10.44 -9.44
CA GLU A 205 17.07 9.29 -10.20
C GLU A 205 16.13 8.81 -11.33
N HIS A 206 14.86 9.21 -11.31
CA HIS A 206 13.94 8.90 -12.39
C HIS A 206 13.76 10.00 -13.43
N ILE A 207 14.59 11.03 -13.49
CA ILE A 207 14.70 11.87 -14.69
C ILE A 207 15.56 11.05 -15.67
N PRO A 208 15.00 10.33 -16.68
CA PRO A 208 15.84 9.89 -17.77
C PRO A 208 16.42 11.15 -18.39
N GLY A 209 17.71 11.37 -18.14
CA GLY A 209 18.48 12.34 -18.89
C GLY A 209 18.30 12.03 -20.38
N LYS A 210 18.28 13.08 -21.18
CA LYS A 210 18.34 13.11 -22.66
C LYS A 210 16.99 13.19 -23.38
N LEU A 211 16.81 14.33 -24.06
CA LEU A 211 15.94 14.68 -25.20
C LEU A 211 14.44 14.32 -25.18
N LYS A 212 14.03 13.15 -24.68
CA LYS A 212 12.63 12.69 -24.69
C LYS A 212 11.69 13.58 -23.89
N ASN A 213 12.17 14.29 -22.87
CA ASN A 213 11.35 15.23 -22.11
C ASN A 213 11.11 16.56 -22.84
N PHE A 214 12.01 17.00 -23.74
CA PHE A 214 11.76 18.19 -24.56
C PHE A 214 10.57 17.99 -25.52
N VAL A 215 10.45 16.78 -26.09
CA VAL A 215 9.28 16.39 -26.90
C VAL A 215 8.00 16.29 -26.05
N LYS A 216 8.11 15.89 -24.77
CA LYS A 216 6.97 15.84 -23.83
C LYS A 216 6.52 17.22 -23.33
N LEU A 217 7.43 18.19 -23.20
CA LEU A 217 7.09 19.58 -22.91
C LEU A 217 6.20 20.19 -24.00
N GLY A 218 6.48 19.87 -25.27
CA GLY A 218 5.66 20.33 -26.41
C GLY A 218 4.27 19.69 -26.49
N THR A 219 4.04 18.56 -25.81
CA THR A 219 2.78 17.80 -25.88
C THR A 219 1.91 17.92 -24.62
N ARG A 220 2.25 18.79 -23.65
CA ARG A 220 1.55 18.90 -22.34
C ARG A 220 1.38 17.54 -21.61
N SER A 221 2.13 16.50 -21.97
CA SER A 221 2.03 15.16 -21.37
C SER A 221 3.07 14.91 -20.28
N LEU A 222 3.29 15.91 -19.42
CA LEU A 222 4.01 15.69 -18.18
C LEU A 222 3.12 14.82 -17.29
N ARG A 223 3.36 13.50 -17.28
CA ARG A 223 2.70 12.61 -16.32
C ARG A 223 2.99 13.12 -14.91
N PRO A 224 1.97 13.44 -14.09
CA PRO A 224 2.17 13.73 -12.68
C PRO A 224 2.99 12.61 -12.06
N ARG A 225 4.13 12.95 -11.48
CA ARG A 225 4.92 12.00 -10.69
C ARG A 225 4.60 12.25 -9.23
N TYR A 226 3.75 11.40 -8.69
CA TYR A 226 3.46 11.36 -7.28
C TYR A 226 4.68 10.87 -6.51
N PRO A 227 4.86 11.31 -5.24
CA PRO A 227 5.99 10.88 -4.40
C PRO A 227 6.00 9.36 -4.13
N PHE A 228 4.97 8.64 -4.59
CA PHE A 228 4.75 7.21 -4.38
C PHE A 228 4.97 6.34 -5.61
N ALA A 229 5.69 6.81 -6.63
CA ALA A 229 6.04 6.01 -7.80
C ALA A 229 7.26 5.12 -7.51
N PHE A 230 7.03 3.80 -7.46
CA PHE A 230 8.05 2.75 -7.29
C PHE A 230 8.10 1.77 -8.45
#